data_AF-A0A7S1KLN7-F1
#
_entry.id   AF-A0A7S1KLN7-F1
#
_cell.length_a   1.000
_cell.length_b   1.000
_cell.length_c   1.000
_cell.angle_alpha   90.00
_cell.angle_beta   90.00
_cell.angle_gamma   90.00
#
_symmetry.space_group_name_H-M   'P 1'
#
loop_
_entity.id
_entity.type
_entity.pdbx_description
1 polymer ?
#
loop_
_entity_poly.entity_id
_entity_poly.type
_entity_poly.pdbx_seq_one_letter_code
_entity_poly.pdbx_strand_id
1 'polypeptide(L)'
;LSNPLSKSIKPSLLNSTSFTSPLQSSLQSQTPTSSTENRHKTNFLKALSLFHGQRYEKALKQFHSLYKHISKTGTSMHVLSLEGGLGLLCCRFIGHCYFHLKNFPKALEHYQRARLIAKALNRLEDEYRIDFHLLLLELRRMTGFLLAKNNFQLRTDWEQQVNDVNQMGSELASSEVVEIGDPERPSSAAGTSRHEGNDTLDEHKFLVQLKSFASTYLEKYWWDNVWDRSLLGKISLVVGMTICAVMSP
;
A
#
# COMPACT_ATOMS: atom_id res chain seq x y z
N LEU A 1 -35.31 -39.18 3.46
CA LEU A 1 -33.89 -39.17 3.06
C LEU A 1 -33.06 -39.02 4.33
N SER A 2 -32.79 -40.15 4.96
CA SER A 2 -32.05 -40.30 6.22
C SER A 2 -30.55 -40.42 5.93
N ASN A 3 -29.75 -39.61 6.60
CA ASN A 3 -28.29 -39.63 6.53
C ASN A 3 -27.74 -40.50 7.67
N PRO A 4 -27.03 -41.61 7.40
CA PRO A 4 -26.20 -42.27 8.39
C PRO A 4 -24.70 -42.04 8.09
N LEU A 5 -23.87 -42.22 9.13
CA LEU A 5 -22.40 -42.36 9.14
C LEU A 5 -21.60 -41.16 9.67
N SER A 6 -21.63 -41.00 11.00
CA SER A 6 -20.45 -40.57 11.76
C SER A 6 -19.73 -41.81 12.30
N LYS A 7 -18.64 -42.21 11.63
CA LYS A 7 -17.72 -43.23 12.17
C LYS A 7 -16.63 -42.55 13.00
N SER A 8 -16.68 -42.88 14.29
CA SER A 8 -15.67 -42.61 15.31
C SER A 8 -14.29 -43.13 14.89
N ILE A 9 -13.29 -42.23 14.90
CA ILE A 9 -11.88 -42.56 14.75
C ILE A 9 -11.25 -42.50 16.15
N LYS A 10 -10.78 -43.65 16.65
CA LYS A 10 -9.94 -43.75 17.85
C LYS A 10 -8.49 -43.37 17.51
N PRO A 11 -7.80 -42.54 18.30
CA PRO A 11 -6.36 -42.35 18.14
C PRO A 11 -5.62 -43.50 18.82
N SER A 12 -4.92 -44.31 18.02
CA SER A 12 -3.98 -45.33 18.45
C SER A 12 -2.62 -44.70 18.82
N LEU A 13 -2.13 -45.13 19.97
CA LEU A 13 -0.81 -44.96 20.56
C LEU A 13 0.33 -44.89 19.54
N LEU A 14 1.08 -43.78 19.55
CA LEU A 14 2.43 -43.70 18.99
C LEU A 14 3.44 -43.81 20.13
N ASN A 15 4.22 -44.88 20.06
CA ASN A 15 5.35 -45.21 20.92
C ASN A 15 6.43 -44.12 20.87
N SER A 16 6.81 -43.61 22.04
CA SER A 16 7.98 -42.77 22.25
C SER A 16 9.24 -43.64 22.34
N THR A 17 9.98 -43.76 21.24
CA THR A 17 11.37 -44.22 21.27
C THR A 17 12.28 -43.03 21.54
N SER A 18 12.94 -43.07 22.69
CA SER A 18 13.92 -42.10 23.16
C SER A 18 15.20 -42.14 22.32
N PHE A 19 15.35 -41.18 21.41
CA PHE A 19 16.62 -40.83 20.78
C PHE A 19 17.33 -39.78 21.66
N THR A 20 18.28 -40.22 22.48
CA THR A 20 19.20 -39.33 23.22
C THR A 20 20.38 -38.98 22.33
N SER A 21 20.29 -37.83 21.64
CA SER A 21 21.38 -37.27 20.83
C SER A 21 22.44 -36.58 21.71
N PRO A 22 23.77 -36.82 21.52
CA PRO A 22 24.84 -36.21 22.34
C PRO A 22 25.15 -34.72 22.03
N LEU A 23 24.20 -33.95 21.48
CA LEU A 23 24.42 -32.55 21.06
C LEU A 23 24.03 -31.51 22.12
N GLN A 24 23.58 -31.95 23.30
CA GLN A 24 23.08 -31.06 24.36
C GLN A 24 24.18 -30.40 25.23
N SER A 25 25.45 -30.79 25.09
CA SER A 25 26.52 -30.28 25.96
C SER A 25 27.29 -29.06 25.43
N SER A 26 26.99 -28.57 24.21
CA SER A 26 27.64 -27.36 23.66
C SER A 26 26.78 -26.09 23.66
N LEU A 27 25.50 -26.19 24.03
CA LEU A 27 24.62 -25.04 24.30
C LEU A 27 24.69 -24.65 25.80
N GLN A 28 25.88 -24.36 26.30
CA GLN A 28 25.96 -23.55 27.51
C GLN A 28 25.57 -22.12 27.14
N SER A 29 24.38 -21.75 27.58
CA SER A 29 23.71 -20.46 27.39
C SER A 29 24.64 -19.28 27.69
N GLN A 30 25.22 -18.69 26.65
CA GLN A 30 25.71 -17.33 26.73
C GLN A 30 24.47 -16.44 26.74
N THR A 31 24.02 -16.07 27.94
CA THR A 31 23.07 -14.97 28.07
C THR A 31 23.73 -13.74 27.45
N PRO A 32 23.06 -13.04 26.52
CA PRO A 32 23.63 -11.83 25.95
C PRO A 32 23.98 -10.89 27.09
N THR A 33 25.27 -10.52 27.19
CA THR A 33 25.72 -9.61 28.24
C THR A 33 24.90 -8.33 28.13
N SER A 34 24.31 -7.86 29.23
CA SER A 34 23.44 -6.67 29.28
C SER A 34 23.97 -5.44 28.53
N SER A 35 25.29 -5.36 28.31
CA SER A 35 25.96 -4.31 27.53
C SER A 35 25.53 -4.24 26.04
N THR A 36 25.34 -5.37 25.35
CA THR A 36 25.05 -5.37 23.91
C THR A 36 23.61 -4.97 23.62
N GLU A 37 22.68 -5.48 24.43
CA GLU A 37 21.27 -5.13 24.38
C GLU A 37 21.05 -3.64 24.66
N ASN A 38 21.71 -3.11 25.70
CA ASN A 38 21.65 -1.69 26.03
C ASN A 38 22.18 -0.83 24.87
N ARG A 39 23.27 -1.26 24.22
CA ARG A 39 23.81 -0.57 23.03
C ARG A 39 22.81 -0.54 21.86
N HIS A 40 22.13 -1.65 21.59
CA HIS A 40 21.11 -1.72 20.54
C HIS A 40 19.91 -0.80 20.83
N LYS A 41 19.44 -0.79 22.08
CA LYS A 41 18.37 0.11 22.54
C LYS A 41 18.77 1.58 22.39
N THR A 42 19.96 1.97 22.84
CA THR A 42 20.44 3.36 22.70
C THR A 42 20.56 3.78 21.23
N ASN A 43 21.09 2.91 20.37
CA ASN A 43 21.19 3.18 18.93
C ASN A 43 19.81 3.32 18.28
N PHE A 44 18.85 2.48 18.67
CA PHE A 44 17.48 2.56 18.19
C PHE A 44 16.82 3.88 18.59
N LEU A 45 16.93 4.28 19.86
CA LEU A 45 16.36 5.54 20.37
C LEU A 45 16.98 6.76 19.66
N LYS A 46 18.28 6.72 19.35
CA LYS A 46 18.94 7.76 18.55
C LYS A 46 18.37 7.84 17.13
N ALA A 47 18.14 6.70 16.48
CA ALA A 47 17.51 6.66 15.16
C ALA A 47 16.06 7.18 15.19
N LEU A 48 15.32 6.83 16.24
CA LEU A 48 13.95 7.28 16.46
C LEU A 48 13.87 8.80 16.70
N SER A 49 14.80 9.36 17.47
CA SER A 49 14.93 10.82 17.63
C SER A 49 15.14 11.54 16.28
N LEU A 50 16.00 10.99 15.41
CA LEU A 50 16.19 11.53 14.05
C LEU A 50 14.92 11.42 13.20
N PHE A 51 14.18 10.32 13.34
CA PHE A 51 12.93 10.09 12.64
C PHE A 51 11.86 11.13 13.04
N HIS A 52 11.66 11.35 14.34
CA HIS A 52 10.71 12.36 14.83
C HIS A 52 11.15 13.79 14.49
N GLY A 53 12.45 14.05 14.38
CA GLY A 53 12.99 15.30 13.85
C GLY A 53 12.86 15.45 12.32
N GLN A 54 12.13 14.56 11.63
CA GLN A 54 11.92 14.54 10.17
C GLN A 54 13.21 14.44 9.35
N ARG A 55 14.30 13.94 9.95
CA ARG A 55 15.60 13.76 9.29
C ARG A 55 15.69 12.36 8.68
N TYR A 56 14.74 12.04 7.79
CA TYR A 56 14.48 10.67 7.33
C TYR A 56 15.70 9.99 6.71
N GLU A 57 16.55 10.68 5.95
CA GLU A 57 17.77 10.08 5.39
C GLU A 57 18.78 9.66 6.47
N LYS A 58 18.94 10.47 7.52
CA LYS A 58 19.85 10.16 8.63
C LYS A 58 19.28 9.04 9.50
N ALA A 59 17.98 9.10 9.77
CA ALA A 59 17.27 8.04 10.48
C ALA A 59 17.39 6.69 9.73
N LEU A 60 17.17 6.71 8.41
CA LEU A 60 17.30 5.54 7.54
C LEU A 60 18.70 4.90 7.62
N LYS A 61 19.77 5.71 7.52
CA LYS A 61 21.15 5.23 7.68
C LYS A 61 21.38 4.56 9.04
N GLN A 62 20.87 5.15 10.12
CA GLN A 62 21.00 4.60 11.47
C GLN A 62 20.21 3.29 11.64
N PHE A 63 18.95 3.24 11.17
CA PHE A 63 18.15 2.01 11.22
C PHE A 63 18.77 0.89 10.40
N HIS A 64 19.31 1.16 9.20
CA HIS A 64 20.00 0.13 8.41
C HIS A 64 21.27 -0.37 9.09
N SER A 65 22.07 0.52 9.67
CA SER A 65 23.27 0.12 10.41
C SER A 65 22.91 -0.77 11.59
N LEU A 66 21.89 -0.39 12.36
CA LEU A 66 21.40 -1.17 13.50
C LEU A 66 20.86 -2.53 13.04
N TYR A 67 20.01 -2.56 12.00
CA TYR A 67 19.47 -3.78 11.44
C TYR A 67 20.57 -4.74 10.95
N LYS A 68 21.61 -4.22 10.30
CA LYS A 68 22.79 -4.99 9.86
C LYS A 68 23.61 -5.53 11.03
N HIS A 69 23.68 -4.81 12.15
CA HIS A 69 24.34 -5.32 13.35
C HIS A 69 23.54 -6.45 13.98
N ILE A 70 22.23 -6.27 14.14
CA ILE A 70 21.31 -7.30 14.68
C ILE A 70 21.34 -8.55 13.80
N SER A 71 21.31 -8.41 12.48
CA SER A 71 21.34 -9.58 11.58
C SER A 71 22.65 -10.35 11.62
N LYS A 72 23.76 -9.71 11.96
CA LYS A 72 25.06 -10.37 12.14
C LYS A 72 25.15 -11.09 13.49
N THR A 73 24.59 -10.52 14.55
CA THR A 73 24.61 -11.12 15.89
C THR A 73 23.64 -12.30 16.02
N GLY A 74 22.51 -12.26 15.31
CA GLY A 74 21.40 -13.22 15.43
C GLY A 74 21.52 -14.55 14.68
N THR A 75 22.73 -15.06 14.38
CA THR A 75 22.89 -16.33 13.62
C THR A 75 22.53 -17.60 14.40
N SER A 76 22.11 -17.52 15.67
CA SER A 76 21.52 -18.64 16.39
C SER A 76 20.01 -18.45 16.52
N MET A 77 19.25 -19.39 15.94
CA MET A 77 17.79 -19.42 15.79
C MET A 77 16.99 -19.16 17.10
N HIS A 78 17.64 -19.25 18.26
CA HIS A 78 17.08 -19.01 19.58
C HIS A 78 16.83 -17.52 19.93
N VAL A 79 17.27 -16.60 19.08
CA VAL A 79 17.28 -15.15 19.33
C VAL A 79 16.02 -14.43 18.82
N LEU A 80 15.00 -15.20 18.41
CA LEU A 80 13.70 -14.69 17.94
C LEU A 80 12.93 -13.87 19.01
N SER A 81 13.11 -14.09 20.31
CA SER A 81 12.26 -13.41 21.31
C SER A 81 12.66 -11.95 21.59
N LEU A 82 13.95 -11.63 21.67
CA LEU A 82 14.42 -10.28 22.03
C LEU A 82 14.89 -9.47 20.81
N GLU A 83 15.70 -10.07 19.93
CA GLU A 83 16.13 -9.37 18.71
C GLU A 83 15.05 -9.37 17.63
N GLY A 84 14.13 -10.35 17.63
CA GLY A 84 12.99 -10.38 16.71
C GLY A 84 12.13 -9.13 16.83
N GLY A 85 11.87 -8.66 18.06
CA GLY A 85 11.13 -7.42 18.31
C GLY A 85 11.85 -6.17 17.77
N LEU A 86 13.17 -6.08 17.95
CA LEU A 86 13.93 -4.93 17.47
C LEU A 86 14.13 -4.95 15.95
N GLY A 87 14.32 -6.14 15.36
CA GLY A 87 14.38 -6.33 13.91
C GLY A 87 13.06 -5.98 13.23
N LEU A 88 11.93 -6.38 13.82
CA LEU A 88 10.58 -5.98 13.41
C LEU A 88 10.43 -4.45 13.40
N LEU A 89 10.77 -3.80 14.51
CA LEU A 89 10.69 -2.34 14.63
C LEU A 89 11.62 -1.65 13.61
N CYS A 90 12.85 -2.13 13.43
CA CYS A 90 13.77 -1.58 12.44
C CYS A 90 13.20 -1.67 11.03
N CYS A 91 12.68 -2.83 10.60
CA CYS A 91 12.04 -2.98 9.29
C CYS A 91 10.85 -2.03 9.12
N ARG A 92 10.00 -1.90 10.15
CA ARG A 92 8.85 -0.99 10.14
C ARG A 92 9.29 0.46 9.96
N PHE A 93 10.26 0.94 10.75
CA PHE A 93 10.73 2.31 10.69
C PHE A 93 11.56 2.63 9.44
N ILE A 94 12.26 1.65 8.87
CA ILE A 94 12.88 1.78 7.55
C ILE A 94 11.79 1.96 6.48
N GLY A 95 10.71 1.17 6.55
CA GLY A 95 9.52 1.35 5.71
C GLY A 95 8.93 2.75 5.82
N HIS A 96 8.80 3.28 7.04
CA HIS A 96 8.36 4.66 7.28
C HIS A 96 9.29 5.68 6.65
N CYS A 97 10.60 5.53 6.83
CA CYS A 97 11.58 6.45 6.24
C CYS A 97 11.45 6.48 4.71
N TYR A 98 11.36 5.31 4.07
CA TYR A 98 11.18 5.25 2.61
C TYR A 98 9.83 5.81 2.15
N PHE A 99 8.76 5.59 2.92
CA PHE A 99 7.46 6.18 2.66
C PHE A 99 7.53 7.72 2.65
N HIS A 100 8.15 8.33 3.66
CA HIS A 100 8.31 9.78 3.74
C HIS A 100 9.27 10.34 2.68
N LEU A 101 10.27 9.57 2.26
CA LEU A 101 11.16 9.89 1.14
C LEU A 101 10.51 9.64 -0.24
N LYS A 102 9.22 9.30 -0.29
CA LYS A 102 8.45 8.99 -1.51
C LYS A 102 9.03 7.82 -2.32
N ASN A 103 9.85 6.96 -1.71
CA ASN A 103 10.34 5.74 -2.34
C ASN A 103 9.42 4.57 -1.99
N PHE A 104 8.23 4.57 -2.58
CA PHE A 104 7.18 3.59 -2.29
C PHE A 104 7.57 2.13 -2.56
N PRO A 105 8.34 1.79 -3.62
CA PRO A 105 8.78 0.41 -3.85
C PRO A 105 9.62 -0.15 -2.69
N LYS A 106 10.58 0.63 -2.19
CA LYS A 106 11.41 0.20 -1.04
C LYS A 106 10.61 0.18 0.26
N ALA A 107 9.69 1.12 0.45
CA ALA A 107 8.80 1.11 1.60
C ALA A 107 7.97 -0.19 1.66
N LEU A 108 7.41 -0.60 0.53
CA LEU A 108 6.64 -1.85 0.39
C LEU A 108 7.47 -3.07 0.78
N GLU A 109 8.69 -3.20 0.24
CA GLU A 109 9.62 -4.30 0.55
C GLU A 109 9.87 -4.42 2.07
N HIS A 110 10.12 -3.29 2.73
CA HIS A 110 10.40 -3.27 4.17
C HIS A 110 9.18 -3.54 5.04
N TYR A 111 7.99 -3.07 4.66
CA TYR A 111 6.76 -3.43 5.35
C TYR A 111 6.40 -4.91 5.18
N GLN A 112 6.59 -5.48 3.99
CA GLN A 112 6.39 -6.91 3.77
C GLN A 112 7.32 -7.76 4.63
N ARG A 113 8.61 -7.38 4.72
CA ARG A 113 9.55 -8.02 5.66
C ARG A 113 9.11 -7.90 7.11
N ALA A 114 8.69 -6.70 7.54
CA ALA A 114 8.19 -6.49 8.89
C ALA A 114 6.98 -7.40 9.17
N ARG A 115 6.06 -7.54 8.22
CA ARG A 115 4.88 -8.40 8.34
C ARG A 115 5.26 -9.87 8.52
N LEU A 116 6.21 -10.37 7.74
CA LEU A 116 6.70 -11.75 7.86
C LEU A 116 7.32 -12.00 9.24
N ILE A 117 8.09 -11.04 9.77
CA ILE A 117 8.65 -11.13 11.13
C ILE A 117 7.53 -11.11 12.17
N ALA A 118 6.55 -10.21 12.06
CA ALA A 118 5.42 -10.14 12.99
C ALA A 118 4.65 -11.46 13.07
N LYS A 119 4.39 -12.09 11.91
CA LYS A 119 3.77 -13.41 11.81
C LYS A 119 4.61 -14.50 12.48
N ALA A 120 5.91 -14.54 12.17
CA ALA A 120 6.83 -15.52 12.76
C ALA A 120 6.93 -15.39 14.29
N LEU A 121 6.74 -14.19 14.83
CA LEU A 121 6.73 -13.91 16.27
C LEU A 121 5.33 -14.00 16.90
N ASN A 122 4.29 -14.33 16.13
CA ASN A 122 2.89 -14.32 16.56
C ASN A 122 2.44 -12.99 17.22
N ARG A 123 2.92 -11.86 16.69
CA ARG A 123 2.59 -10.51 17.18
C ARG A 123 1.49 -9.88 16.34
N LEU A 124 0.25 -10.30 16.59
CA LEU A 124 -0.93 -9.88 15.83
C LEU A 124 -1.10 -8.34 15.78
N GLU A 125 -0.87 -7.64 16.89
CA GLU A 125 -0.99 -6.17 16.93
C GLU A 125 -0.02 -5.49 15.95
N ASP A 126 1.24 -5.94 15.90
CA ASP A 126 2.22 -5.39 14.97
C ASP A 126 1.89 -5.74 13.52
N GLU A 127 1.37 -6.95 13.27
CA GLU A 127 0.87 -7.33 11.95
C GLU A 127 -0.23 -6.36 11.49
N TYR A 128 -1.24 -6.09 12.32
CA TYR A 128 -2.31 -5.14 11.98
C TYR A 128 -1.79 -3.73 11.72
N ARG A 129 -0.86 -3.23 12.54
CA ARG A 129 -0.22 -1.92 12.33
C ARG A 129 0.53 -1.88 10.99
N ILE A 130 1.19 -2.97 10.61
CA ILE A 130 1.91 -3.07 9.33
C ILE A 130 0.95 -3.15 8.16
N ASP A 131 -0.12 -3.94 8.27
CA ASP A 131 -1.16 -4.06 7.25
C ASP A 131 -1.86 -2.72 6.98
N PHE A 132 -2.07 -1.91 8.02
CA PHE A 132 -2.52 -0.53 7.87
C PHE A 132 -1.55 0.33 7.03
N HIS A 133 -0.24 0.22 7.25
CA HIS A 133 0.75 0.95 6.46
C HIS A 133 0.84 0.46 5.00
N LEU A 134 0.66 -0.84 4.78
CA LEU A 134 0.56 -1.42 3.44
C LEU A 134 -0.69 -0.88 2.70
N LEU A 135 -1.82 -0.78 3.40
CA LEU A 135 -3.04 -0.16 2.86
C LEU A 135 -2.81 1.31 2.47
N LEU A 136 -2.12 2.09 3.32
CA LEU A 136 -1.79 3.48 3.01
C LEU A 136 -0.88 3.62 1.77
N LEU A 137 0.07 2.70 1.58
CA LEU A 137 0.89 2.65 0.37
C LEU A 137 0.06 2.39 -0.88
N GLU A 138 -0.87 1.44 -0.79
CA GLU A 138 -1.75 1.11 -1.92
C GLU A 138 -2.67 2.28 -2.27
N LEU A 139 -3.26 2.92 -1.26
CA LEU A 139 -4.06 4.12 -1.47
C LEU A 139 -3.24 5.22 -2.15
N ARG A 140 -1.99 5.43 -1.73
CA ARG A 140 -1.09 6.41 -2.35
C ARG A 140 -0.78 6.05 -3.80
N ARG A 141 -0.51 4.77 -4.09
CA ARG A 141 -0.28 4.26 -5.44
C ARG A 141 -1.50 4.52 -6.34
N MET A 142 -2.70 4.24 -5.84
CA MET A 142 -3.95 4.50 -6.57
C MET A 142 -4.21 5.99 -6.81
N THR A 143 -3.98 6.85 -5.81
CA THR A 143 -4.14 8.31 -6.02
C THR A 143 -3.20 8.85 -7.10
N GLY A 144 -1.98 8.31 -7.20
CA GLY A 144 -1.06 8.66 -8.30
C GLY A 144 -1.59 8.21 -9.66
N PHE A 145 -2.20 7.03 -9.73
CA PHE A 145 -2.83 6.53 -10.95
C PHE A 145 -4.03 7.37 -11.38
N LEU A 146 -4.93 7.72 -10.45
CA LEU A 146 -6.09 8.56 -10.73
C LEU A 146 -5.67 9.96 -11.23
N LEU A 147 -4.65 10.55 -10.62
CA LEU A 147 -4.11 11.83 -11.07
C LEU A 147 -3.48 11.72 -12.47
N ALA A 148 -2.74 10.64 -12.75
CA ALA A 148 -2.18 10.40 -14.08
C ALA A 148 -3.26 10.20 -15.14
N LYS A 149 -4.33 9.45 -14.83
CA LYS A 149 -5.48 9.25 -15.72
C LYS A 149 -6.18 10.58 -16.01
N ASN A 150 -6.43 11.40 -14.99
CA ASN A 150 -7.06 12.71 -15.17
C ASN A 150 -6.19 13.64 -16.03
N ASN A 151 -4.88 13.70 -15.75
CA ASN A 151 -3.95 14.48 -16.58
C ASN A 151 -3.88 14.00 -18.03
N PHE A 152 -4.00 12.69 -18.26
CA PHE A 152 -4.06 12.13 -19.60
C PHE A 152 -5.34 12.58 -20.32
N GLN A 153 -6.50 12.52 -19.64
CA GLN A 153 -7.77 12.97 -20.21
C GLN A 153 -7.75 14.47 -20.54
N LEU A 154 -7.27 15.30 -19.62
CA LEU A 154 -7.14 16.73 -19.87
C LEU A 154 -6.25 17.04 -21.09
N ARG A 155 -5.20 16.22 -21.28
CA ARG A 155 -4.34 16.34 -22.45
C ARG A 155 -5.06 15.94 -23.75
N THR A 156 -5.81 14.83 -23.75
CA THR A 156 -6.56 14.40 -24.94
C THR A 156 -7.65 15.41 -25.31
N ASP A 157 -8.32 16.00 -24.33
CA ASP A 157 -9.36 17.01 -24.56
C ASP A 157 -8.75 18.29 -25.15
N TRP A 158 -7.59 18.70 -24.66
CA TRP A 158 -6.86 19.85 -25.21
C TRP A 158 -6.37 19.59 -26.65
N GLU A 159 -5.82 18.40 -26.92
CA GLU A 159 -5.41 18.01 -28.28
C GLU A 159 -6.60 18.01 -29.25
N GLN A 160 -7.78 17.57 -28.80
CA GLN A 160 -9.01 17.64 -29.60
C GLN A 160 -9.41 19.09 -29.90
N GLN A 161 -9.43 19.97 -28.88
CA GLN A 161 -9.76 21.38 -29.08
C GLN A 161 -8.81 22.09 -30.06
N VAL A 162 -7.51 21.80 -30.00
CA VAL A 162 -6.52 22.34 -30.94
C VAL A 162 -6.81 21.86 -32.36
N ASN A 163 -7.15 20.58 -32.54
CA ASN A 163 -7.51 20.04 -33.84
C ASN A 163 -8.78 20.68 -34.41
N ASP A 164 -9.81 20.88 -33.58
CA ASP A 164 -11.05 21.54 -33.98
C ASP A 164 -10.80 22.98 -34.43
N VAL A 165 -9.95 23.73 -33.71
CA VAL A 165 -9.54 25.10 -34.11
C VAL A 165 -8.78 25.12 -35.42
N ASN A 166 -7.85 24.18 -35.62
CA ASN A 166 -7.10 24.08 -36.88
C ASN A 166 -8.03 23.73 -38.06
N GLN A 167 -9.00 22.85 -37.83
CA GLN A 167 -10.00 22.51 -38.85
C GLN A 167 -10.85 23.72 -39.22
N MET A 168 -11.38 24.46 -38.25
CA MET A 168 -12.12 25.71 -38.49
C MET A 168 -11.29 26.73 -39.28
N GLY A 169 -10.01 26.89 -38.95
CA GLY A 169 -9.10 27.76 -39.68
C GLY A 169 -8.92 27.35 -41.15
N SER A 170 -8.83 26.05 -41.43
CA SER A 170 -8.72 25.53 -42.80
C SER A 170 -10.01 25.73 -43.61
N GLU A 171 -11.17 25.58 -42.98
CA GLU A 171 -12.47 25.79 -43.61
C GLU A 171 -12.67 27.28 -43.97
N LEU A 172 -12.30 28.20 -43.08
CA LEU A 172 -12.32 29.64 -43.34
C LEU A 172 -11.37 30.05 -44.48
N ALA A 173 -10.16 29.48 -44.51
CA ALA A 173 -9.22 29.75 -45.60
C ALA A 173 -9.75 29.22 -46.95
N SER A 174 -10.48 28.11 -46.96
CA SER A 174 -11.07 27.57 -48.18
C SER A 174 -12.29 28.35 -48.68
N SER A 175 -13.07 28.98 -47.78
CA SER A 175 -14.23 29.78 -48.16
C SER A 175 -13.84 31.17 -48.70
N GLU A 176 -12.70 31.72 -48.28
CA GLU A 176 -12.19 33.02 -48.76
C GLU A 176 -11.64 32.95 -50.20
N VAL A 177 -11.39 31.75 -50.74
CA VAL A 177 -10.92 31.52 -52.13
C VAL A 177 -12.09 31.40 -53.12
N VAL A 178 -13.34 31.45 -52.65
CA VAL A 178 -14.52 31.40 -53.53
C VAL A 178 -14.74 32.76 -54.23
N GLU A 179 -14.15 32.82 -55.43
CA GLU A 179 -14.70 33.41 -56.65
C GLU A 179 -15.19 34.86 -56.57
N ILE A 180 -14.27 35.78 -56.85
CA ILE A 180 -14.57 36.89 -57.75
C ILE A 180 -14.79 36.26 -59.15
N GLY A 181 -15.99 35.75 -59.43
CA GLY A 181 -16.24 35.05 -60.71
C GLY A 181 -17.68 34.60 -60.93
N ASP A 182 -18.42 35.47 -61.63
CA ASP A 182 -19.67 35.29 -62.39
C ASP A 182 -20.91 34.60 -61.78
N PRO A 183 -22.04 35.33 -61.62
CA PRO A 183 -23.30 34.77 -61.16
C PRO A 183 -23.98 33.96 -62.28
N GLU A 184 -24.23 32.66 -62.05
CA GLU A 184 -25.45 31.90 -62.40
C GLU A 184 -25.22 30.38 -62.43
N ARG A 185 -25.56 29.65 -61.34
CA ARG A 185 -26.27 28.34 -61.37
C ARG A 185 -26.48 27.71 -59.98
N PRO A 186 -27.67 27.15 -59.67
CA PRO A 186 -27.94 26.45 -58.41
C PRO A 186 -27.98 24.90 -58.54
N SER A 187 -27.46 24.14 -57.55
CA SER A 187 -27.90 22.74 -57.27
C SER A 187 -27.37 22.10 -55.96
N SER A 188 -28.32 21.74 -55.08
CA SER A 188 -28.49 20.53 -54.21
C SER A 188 -27.40 19.92 -53.27
N ALA A 189 -27.70 19.99 -51.95
CA ALA A 189 -27.88 18.92 -50.92
C ALA A 189 -26.79 17.89 -50.52
N ALA A 190 -26.54 17.75 -49.20
CA ALA A 190 -26.79 16.55 -48.35
C ALA A 190 -25.91 16.53 -47.06
N GLY A 191 -26.45 16.04 -45.93
CA GLY A 191 -25.80 16.02 -44.60
C GLY A 191 -25.47 14.62 -44.05
N THR A 192 -24.78 14.57 -42.90
CA THR A 192 -24.49 13.34 -42.13
C THR A 192 -24.33 13.61 -40.63
N SER A 193 -24.92 12.75 -39.80
CA SER A 193 -24.90 12.76 -38.33
C SER A 193 -23.82 11.82 -37.75
N ARG A 194 -23.30 12.15 -36.55
CA ARG A 194 -22.21 11.46 -35.84
C ARG A 194 -22.72 10.83 -34.54
N HIS A 195 -22.18 9.64 -34.21
CA HIS A 195 -22.61 8.76 -33.12
C HIS A 195 -21.55 8.78 -31.99
N GLU A 196 -21.96 9.03 -30.74
CA GLU A 196 -21.08 9.01 -29.56
C GLU A 196 -21.29 7.73 -28.72
N GLY A 197 -20.19 7.16 -28.24
CA GLY A 197 -20.11 5.85 -27.57
C GLY A 197 -19.85 5.89 -26.07
N ASN A 198 -20.31 4.83 -25.40
CA ASN A 198 -20.29 4.55 -23.95
C ASN A 198 -18.89 4.23 -23.38
N ASP A 199 -18.37 5.05 -22.46
CA ASP A 199 -17.18 4.72 -21.65
C ASP A 199 -17.39 4.80 -20.11
N THR A 200 -18.61 5.04 -19.62
CA THR A 200 -18.90 5.28 -18.19
C THR A 200 -19.09 4.03 -17.32
N LEU A 201 -19.16 2.83 -17.92
CA LEU A 201 -19.59 1.61 -17.21
C LEU A 201 -18.50 0.97 -16.32
N ASP A 202 -17.21 1.23 -16.59
CA ASP A 202 -16.10 0.60 -15.86
C ASP A 202 -15.71 1.35 -14.56
N GLU A 203 -16.02 2.64 -14.46
CA GLU A 203 -15.71 3.46 -13.29
C GLU A 203 -16.58 3.10 -12.08
N HIS A 204 -17.87 2.90 -12.30
CA HIS A 204 -18.82 2.55 -11.24
C HIS A 204 -18.50 1.18 -10.61
N LYS A 205 -18.11 0.18 -11.43
CA LYS A 205 -17.74 -1.15 -10.92
C LYS A 205 -16.51 -1.11 -10.01
N PHE A 206 -15.53 -0.27 -10.32
CA PHE A 206 -14.30 -0.14 -9.53
C PHE A 206 -14.54 0.55 -8.17
N LEU A 207 -15.32 1.64 -8.16
CA LEU A 207 -15.65 2.35 -6.90
C LEU A 207 -16.49 1.47 -5.95
N VAL A 208 -17.35 0.62 -6.48
CA VAL A 208 -18.13 -0.36 -5.70
C VAL A 208 -17.21 -1.39 -5.03
N GLN A 209 -16.18 -1.89 -5.73
CA GLN A 209 -15.21 -2.83 -5.16
C GLN A 209 -14.37 -2.19 -4.05
N LEU A 210 -13.93 -0.94 -4.24
CA LEU A 210 -13.17 -0.21 -3.23
C LEU A 210 -14.00 0.04 -1.96
N LYS A 211 -15.28 0.43 -2.12
CA LYS A 211 -16.20 0.64 -1.00
C LYS A 211 -16.48 -0.65 -0.23
N SER A 212 -16.68 -1.77 -0.94
CA SER A 212 -16.86 -3.09 -0.34
C SER A 212 -15.62 -3.50 0.46
N PHE A 213 -14.42 -3.36 -0.11
CA PHE A 213 -13.18 -3.71 0.57
C PHE A 213 -12.94 -2.87 1.84
N ALA A 214 -13.14 -1.55 1.75
CA ALA A 214 -13.02 -0.65 2.89
C ALA A 214 -14.05 -0.99 3.99
N SER A 215 -15.28 -1.31 3.62
CA SER A 215 -16.34 -1.71 4.56
C SER A 215 -15.99 -3.01 5.27
N THR A 216 -15.56 -4.05 4.56
CA THR A 216 -15.19 -5.34 5.16
C THR A 216 -13.95 -5.21 6.07
N TYR A 217 -12.98 -4.40 5.68
CA TYR A 217 -11.80 -4.12 6.51
C TYR A 217 -12.19 -3.36 7.80
N LEU A 218 -13.06 -2.35 7.68
CA LEU A 218 -13.56 -1.58 8.81
C LEU A 218 -14.43 -2.43 9.73
N GLU A 219 -15.33 -3.27 9.22
CA GLU A 219 -16.18 -4.16 10.02
C GLU A 219 -15.36 -5.20 10.79
N LYS A 220 -14.39 -5.85 10.14
CA LYS A 220 -13.50 -6.79 10.82
C LYS A 220 -12.66 -6.11 11.91
N TYR A 221 -12.17 -4.90 11.63
CA TYR A 221 -11.45 -4.09 12.62
C TYR A 221 -12.36 -3.63 13.77
N TRP A 222 -13.64 -3.38 13.49
CA TRP A 222 -14.66 -2.95 14.45
C TRP A 222 -14.92 -4.00 15.54
N TRP A 223 -15.03 -5.28 15.14
CA TRP A 223 -15.30 -6.38 16.07
C TRP A 223 -14.09 -6.73 16.93
N ASP A 224 -12.88 -6.59 16.39
CA ASP A 224 -11.65 -7.02 17.08
C ASP A 224 -11.03 -5.93 17.99
N ASN A 225 -11.35 -4.63 17.82
CA ASN A 225 -10.65 -3.52 18.50
C ASN A 225 -11.56 -2.43 19.11
N VAL A 226 -12.55 -2.84 19.92
CA VAL A 226 -13.55 -1.97 20.58
C VAL A 226 -12.98 -0.88 21.53
N TRP A 227 -11.67 -0.85 21.78
CA TRP A 227 -11.10 -0.06 22.89
C TRP A 227 -10.46 1.30 22.58
N ASP A 228 -10.28 1.72 21.32
CA ASP A 228 -9.66 3.04 21.02
C ASP A 228 -10.57 3.99 20.20
N ARG A 229 -11.43 4.71 20.92
CA ARG A 229 -12.33 5.74 20.37
C ARG A 229 -11.60 6.99 19.85
N SER A 230 -10.35 7.23 20.27
CA SER A 230 -9.57 8.43 19.86
C SER A 230 -9.06 8.31 18.44
N LEU A 231 -8.61 7.11 18.06
CA LEU A 231 -8.15 6.82 16.70
C LEU A 231 -9.32 6.85 15.70
N LEU A 232 -10.51 6.40 16.13
CA LEU A 232 -11.74 6.38 15.34
C LEU A 232 -12.17 7.79 14.87
N GLY A 233 -12.13 8.78 15.77
CA GLY A 233 -12.47 10.16 15.41
C GLY A 233 -11.55 10.74 14.34
N LYS A 234 -10.26 10.37 14.38
CA LYS A 234 -9.24 10.87 13.43
C LYS A 234 -9.35 10.19 12.07
N ILE A 235 -9.59 8.88 12.03
CA ILE A 235 -9.76 8.13 10.76
C ILE A 235 -11.06 8.53 10.07
N SER A 236 -12.17 8.61 10.82
CA SER A 236 -13.47 9.05 10.27
C SER A 236 -13.39 10.46 9.69
N LEU A 237 -12.71 11.39 10.38
CA LEU A 237 -12.50 12.74 9.88
C LEU A 237 -11.67 12.75 8.58
N VAL A 238 -10.58 11.99 8.51
CA VAL A 238 -9.70 11.95 7.32
C VAL A 238 -10.41 11.32 6.12
N VAL A 239 -11.13 10.22 6.33
CA VAL A 239 -11.89 9.55 5.26
C VAL A 239 -13.04 10.45 4.79
N GLY A 240 -13.78 11.06 5.72
CA GLY A 240 -14.85 12.02 5.42
C GLY A 240 -14.33 13.23 4.64
N MET A 241 -13.22 13.84 5.06
CA MET A 241 -12.61 14.97 4.35
C MET A 241 -12.10 14.59 2.96
N THR A 242 -11.54 13.39 2.79
CA THR A 242 -11.06 12.92 1.47
C THR A 242 -12.22 12.69 0.52
N ILE A 243 -13.34 12.13 1.01
CA ILE A 243 -14.56 11.95 0.21
C ILE A 243 -15.16 13.31 -0.16
N CYS A 244 -15.29 14.24 0.79
CA CYS A 244 -15.81 15.59 0.52
C CYS A 244 -14.95 16.38 -0.47
N ALA A 245 -13.62 16.21 -0.44
CA ALA A 245 -12.70 16.87 -1.38
C ALA A 245 -12.78 16.28 -2.80
N VAL A 246 -13.11 14.99 -2.93
CA VAL A 246 -13.30 14.34 -4.24
C VAL A 246 -14.70 14.60 -4.82
N MET A 247 -15.69 14.87 -3.96
CA MET A 247 -17.10 15.09 -4.38
C MET A 247 -17.52 16.56 -4.45
N SER A 248 -16.64 17.53 -4.16
CA SER A 248 -16.94 18.95 -4.39
C SER A 248 -16.66 19.30 -5.86
N PRO A 249 -17.62 19.86 -6.59
CA PRO A 249 -17.48 20.24 -8.00
C PRO A 249 -16.48 21.37 -8.23
#